data_AF-A0A967MV37-F1
#
_entry.id   AF-A0A967MV37-F1
#
_cell.length_a   1.000
_cell.length_b   1.000
_cell.length_c   1.000
_cell.angle_alpha   90.00
_cell.angle_beta   90.00
_cell.angle_gamma   90.00
#
_symmetry.space_group_name_H-M   'P 1'
#
loop_
_entity.id
_entity.type
_entity.pdbx_description
1 polymer ?
#
loop_
_entity_poly.entity_id
_entity_poly.type
_entity_poly.pdbx_seq_one_letter_code
_entity_poly.pdbx_strand_id
1 'polypeptide(L)'
;MRAPARDTRGKASRGAASWILAIVVWLAAVASHADVAAGDRAWAARAELLNGDRAAPARIEEAIGHYRAALEAEPVSLVAHWKLLRALHYAIEFTSLSDEAQDARVREAVELVRASADSVDADKVS
;
A
#
# COMPACT_ATOMS: atom_id res chain seq x y z
N MET A 1 42.53 -10.60 -55.47
CA MET A 1 42.41 -9.86 -54.19
C MET A 1 40.93 -9.69 -53.87
N ARG A 2 40.43 -10.29 -52.78
CA ARG A 2 39.02 -10.30 -52.37
C ARG A 2 38.89 -9.45 -51.10
N ALA A 3 38.06 -8.41 -51.12
CA ALA A 3 37.78 -7.60 -49.94
C ALA A 3 36.88 -8.37 -48.95
N PRO A 4 37.07 -8.23 -47.63
CA PRO A 4 36.23 -8.90 -46.65
C PRO A 4 34.89 -8.16 -46.47
N ALA A 5 33.81 -8.95 -46.37
CA ALA A 5 32.47 -8.48 -46.03
C ALA A 5 32.46 -7.90 -44.60
N ARG A 6 31.89 -6.71 -44.44
CA ARG A 6 31.55 -6.17 -43.11
C ARG A 6 30.26 -6.83 -42.65
N ASP A 7 30.40 -7.70 -41.65
CA ASP A 7 29.29 -8.17 -40.82
C ASP A 7 28.78 -6.99 -39.98
N THR A 8 27.56 -6.52 -40.30
CA THR A 8 26.81 -5.59 -39.46
C THR A 8 25.71 -6.35 -38.74
N ARG A 9 26.08 -7.20 -37.78
CA ARG A 9 25.13 -7.79 -36.86
C ARG A 9 25.49 -7.48 -35.42
N GLY A 10 24.63 -6.66 -34.80
CA GLY A 10 24.38 -6.74 -33.36
C GLY A 10 24.74 -5.50 -32.57
N LYS A 11 23.68 -4.83 -32.08
CA LYS A 11 23.50 -4.27 -30.73
C LYS A 11 22.81 -2.90 -30.81
N ALA A 12 21.48 -2.90 -30.88
CA ALA A 12 20.73 -1.64 -30.74
C ALA A 12 19.52 -1.72 -29.79
N SER A 13 19.20 -2.87 -29.17
CA SER A 13 17.91 -3.02 -28.47
C SER A 13 17.97 -3.30 -26.96
N ARG A 14 19.15 -3.45 -26.35
CA ARG A 14 19.25 -3.81 -24.91
C ARG A 14 19.15 -2.62 -23.95
N GLY A 15 19.28 -1.38 -24.44
CA GLY A 15 19.23 -0.17 -23.61
C GLY A 15 17.81 0.28 -23.25
N ALA A 16 16.93 0.44 -24.24
CA ALA A 16 15.62 1.08 -24.05
C ALA A 16 14.69 0.34 -23.07
N ALA A 17 14.71 -1.00 -23.08
CA ALA A 17 13.87 -1.81 -22.18
C ALA A 17 14.24 -1.65 -20.68
N SER A 18 15.52 -1.36 -20.39
CA SER A 18 16.01 -1.18 -19.01
C SER A 18 15.55 0.13 -18.40
N TRP A 19 15.40 1.18 -19.20
CA TRP A 19 14.92 2.49 -18.73
C TRP A 19 13.42 2.48 -18.49
N ILE A 20 12.65 1.79 -19.34
CA ILE A 20 11.20 1.67 -19.19
C ILE A 20 10.85 0.91 -17.91
N LEU A 21 11.55 -0.19 -17.61
CA LEU A 21 11.33 -0.94 -16.37
C LEU A 21 11.67 -0.11 -15.12
N ALA A 22 12.76 0.66 -15.16
CA ALA A 22 13.12 1.56 -14.05
C ALA A 22 12.07 2.66 -13.82
N ILE A 23 11.50 3.22 -14.89
CA ILE A 23 10.43 4.22 -14.82
C ILE A 23 9.15 3.61 -14.23
N VAL A 24 8.77 2.40 -14.63
CA VAL A 24 7.58 1.71 -14.09
C VAL A 24 7.72 1.43 -12.59
N VAL A 25 8.90 0.97 -12.14
CA VAL A 25 9.17 0.76 -10.70
C VAL A 25 9.12 2.08 -9.93
N TRP A 26 9.69 3.15 -10.48
CA TRP A 26 9.64 4.48 -9.86
C TRP A 26 8.21 5.03 -9.77
N LEU A 27 7.38 4.86 -10.81
CA LEU A 27 5.99 5.32 -10.81
C LEU A 27 5.13 4.58 -9.77
N ALA A 28 5.32 3.27 -9.62
CA ALA A 28 4.64 2.48 -8.60
C ALA A 28 4.98 2.96 -7.17
N ALA A 29 6.27 3.28 -6.91
CA ALA A 29 6.69 3.83 -5.63
C ALA A 29 6.04 5.19 -5.32
N VAL A 30 5.92 6.09 -6.31
CA VAL A 30 5.28 7.41 -6.12
C VAL A 30 3.79 7.28 -5.79
N ALA A 31 3.08 6.34 -6.41
CA ALA A 31 1.67 6.06 -6.12
C ALA A 31 1.46 5.60 -4.67
N SER A 32 2.24 4.62 -4.19
CA SER A 32 2.22 4.15 -2.79
C SER A 32 2.38 5.30 -1.78
N HIS A 33 3.36 6.20 -2.02
CA HIS A 33 3.58 7.35 -1.14
C HIS A 33 2.41 8.34 -1.15
N ALA A 34 1.79 8.57 -2.30
CA ALA A 34 0.64 9.45 -2.43
C ALA A 34 -0.57 8.90 -1.68
N ASP A 35 -0.78 7.59 -1.73
CA ASP A 35 -1.85 6.91 -0.99
C ASP A 35 -1.62 6.97 0.52
N VAL A 36 -0.40 6.71 1.00
CA VAL A 36 -0.08 6.87 2.43
C VAL A 36 -0.36 8.29 2.92
N ALA A 37 0.04 9.31 2.15
CA ALA A 37 -0.19 10.71 2.51
C ALA A 37 -1.69 11.09 2.47
N ALA A 38 -2.46 10.53 1.54
CA ALA A 38 -3.91 10.73 1.50
C ALA A 38 -4.59 10.08 2.71
N GLY A 39 -4.19 8.86 3.07
CA GLY A 39 -4.64 8.19 4.28
C GLY A 39 -4.31 8.97 5.56
N ASP A 40 -3.14 9.61 5.62
CA ASP A 40 -2.77 10.45 6.78
C ASP A 40 -3.67 11.68 6.94
N ARG A 41 -4.07 12.31 5.82
CA ARG A 41 -5.02 13.44 5.85
C ARG A 41 -6.38 13.00 6.36
N ALA A 42 -6.91 11.89 5.84
CA ALA A 42 -8.18 11.33 6.31
C ALA A 42 -8.11 10.90 7.79
N TRP A 43 -6.98 10.32 8.21
CA TRP A 43 -6.73 9.97 9.61
C TRP A 43 -6.70 11.21 10.52
N ALA A 44 -6.09 12.32 10.07
CA ALA A 44 -6.10 13.57 10.82
C ALA A 44 -7.53 14.10 11.03
N ALA A 45 -8.38 13.97 10.01
CA ALA A 45 -9.77 14.40 10.03
C ALA A 45 -10.74 13.39 10.69
N ARG A 46 -10.26 12.23 11.16
CA ARG A 46 -11.11 11.07 11.54
C ARG A 46 -12.17 11.33 12.62
N ALA A 47 -11.95 12.32 13.47
CA ALA A 47 -12.80 12.66 14.61
C ALA A 47 -13.44 14.05 14.50
N GLU A 48 -13.38 14.68 13.33
CA GLU A 48 -14.00 16.01 13.10
C GLU A 48 -15.52 15.96 13.14
N LEU A 49 -16.10 14.80 12.82
CA LEU A 49 -17.54 14.56 12.84
C LEU A 49 -17.86 13.49 13.88
N LEU A 50 -18.91 13.75 14.66
CA LEU A 50 -19.38 12.86 15.72
C LEU A 50 -20.82 12.40 15.44
N ASN A 51 -21.11 11.16 15.79
CA ASN A 51 -22.44 10.57 15.86
C ASN A 51 -22.72 10.22 17.32
N GLY A 52 -23.33 11.16 18.06
CA GLY A 52 -23.39 11.09 19.53
C GLY A 52 -21.99 11.20 20.13
N ASP A 53 -21.63 10.26 21.00
CA ASP A 53 -20.34 10.25 21.70
C ASP A 53 -19.21 9.53 20.93
N ARG A 54 -19.50 9.09 19.69
CA ARG A 54 -18.56 8.32 18.86
C ARG A 54 -18.21 9.09 17.58
N ALA A 55 -17.03 8.81 17.03
CA ALA A 55 -16.63 9.38 15.74
C ALA A 55 -17.50 8.82 14.60
N ALA A 56 -17.87 9.69 13.66
CA ALA A 56 -18.51 9.26 12.42
C ALA A 56 -17.50 8.45 11.58
N PRO A 57 -17.90 7.30 11.00
CA PRO A 57 -16.94 6.37 10.40
C PRO A 57 -16.32 6.89 9.09
N ALA A 58 -16.98 7.79 8.36
CA ALA A 58 -16.62 8.14 6.99
C ALA A 58 -15.12 8.47 6.77
N ARG A 59 -14.53 9.27 7.68
CA ARG A 59 -13.12 9.68 7.56
C ARG A 59 -12.14 8.56 7.91
N ILE A 60 -12.50 7.68 8.86
CA ILE A 60 -11.65 6.52 9.13
C ILE A 60 -11.73 5.50 8.00
N GLU A 61 -12.90 5.33 7.37
CA GLU A 61 -13.07 4.47 6.18
C GLU A 61 -12.22 4.97 5.01
N GLU A 62 -12.19 6.28 4.78
CA GLU A 62 -11.35 6.91 3.76
C GLU A 62 -9.86 6.64 4.04
N ALA A 63 -9.41 6.77 5.29
CA ALA A 63 -8.04 6.46 5.68
C ALA A 63 -7.69 4.98 5.42
N ILE A 64 -8.58 4.06 5.83
CA ILE A 64 -8.44 2.63 5.59
C ILE A 64 -8.30 2.33 4.09
N GLY A 65 -9.16 2.91 3.26
CA GLY A 65 -9.11 2.73 1.80
C GLY A 65 -7.77 3.13 1.19
N HIS A 66 -7.23 4.28 1.59
CA HIS A 66 -5.92 4.73 1.11
C HIS A 66 -4.77 3.86 1.59
N TYR A 67 -4.77 3.40 2.84
CA TYR A 67 -3.70 2.51 3.30
C TYR A 67 -3.75 1.13 2.64
N ARG A 68 -4.93 0.64 2.26
CA ARG A 68 -5.07 -0.56 1.42
C ARG A 68 -4.47 -0.35 0.03
N ALA A 69 -4.79 0.76 -0.63
CA ALA A 69 -4.21 1.09 -1.93
C ALA A 69 -2.67 1.16 -1.88
N ALA A 70 -2.12 1.72 -0.80
CA ALA A 70 -0.68 1.71 -0.56
C ALA A 70 -0.10 0.29 -0.43
N LEU A 71 -0.80 -0.63 0.24
CA LEU A 71 -0.39 -2.05 0.31
C LEU A 71 -0.58 -2.81 -1.00
N GLU A 72 -1.56 -2.45 -1.82
CA GLU A 72 -1.70 -3.02 -3.17
C GLU A 72 -0.51 -2.61 -4.06
N ALA A 73 -0.06 -1.37 -3.94
CA ALA A 73 1.11 -0.86 -4.67
C ALA A 73 2.44 -1.39 -4.12
N GLU A 74 2.55 -1.49 -2.79
CA GLU A 74 3.74 -1.98 -2.09
C GLU A 74 3.37 -2.95 -0.96
N PRO A 75 3.21 -4.25 -1.26
CA PRO A 75 2.71 -5.23 -0.29
C PRO A 75 3.60 -5.44 0.94
N VAL A 76 4.87 -5.05 0.89
CA VAL A 76 5.83 -5.21 2.00
C VAL A 76 6.01 -3.91 2.79
N SER A 77 5.23 -2.87 2.52
CA SER A 77 5.36 -1.58 3.20
C SER A 77 4.97 -1.69 4.67
N LEU A 78 5.97 -1.71 5.56
CA LEU A 78 5.76 -1.71 7.02
C LEU A 78 4.98 -0.47 7.48
N VAL A 79 5.21 0.67 6.82
CA VAL A 79 4.50 1.92 7.12
C VAL A 79 3.01 1.77 6.83
N ALA A 80 2.65 1.23 5.65
CA ALA A 80 1.25 1.05 5.27
C ALA A 80 0.57 -0.02 6.16
N HIS A 81 1.26 -1.12 6.49
CA HIS A 81 0.76 -2.12 7.45
C HIS A 81 0.42 -1.52 8.81
N TRP A 82 1.37 -0.80 9.43
CA TRP A 82 1.13 -0.20 10.75
C TRP A 82 0.02 0.85 10.71
N LYS A 83 -0.03 1.68 9.66
CA LYS A 83 -1.08 2.71 9.50
C LYS A 83 -2.46 2.11 9.30
N LEU A 84 -2.57 1.07 8.47
CA LEU A 84 -3.83 0.34 8.29
C LEU A 84 -4.27 -0.33 9.59
N LEU A 85 -3.37 -1.04 10.29
CA LEU A 85 -3.71 -1.68 11.56
C LEU A 85 -4.22 -0.66 12.59
N ARG A 86 -3.53 0.47 12.72
CA ARG A 86 -3.96 1.58 13.59
C ARG A 86 -5.32 2.13 13.19
N ALA A 87 -5.59 2.24 11.89
CA ALA A 87 -6.87 2.72 11.38
C ALA A 87 -8.02 1.74 11.66
N LEU A 88 -7.78 0.44 11.45
CA LEU A 88 -8.74 -0.63 11.77
C LEU A 88 -9.06 -0.66 13.26
N HIS A 89 -8.04 -0.62 14.12
CA HIS A 89 -8.24 -0.54 15.57
C HIS A 89 -9.08 0.67 15.97
N TYR A 90 -8.80 1.85 15.40
CA TYR A 90 -9.57 3.04 15.71
C TYR A 90 -11.05 2.91 15.27
N ALA A 91 -11.29 2.35 14.08
CA ALA A 91 -12.62 2.11 13.57
C ALA A 91 -13.43 1.20 14.51
N ILE A 92 -12.81 0.12 15.00
CA ILE A 92 -13.44 -0.83 15.93
C ILE A 92 -13.84 -0.15 17.23
N GLU A 93 -12.91 0.56 17.87
CA GLU A 93 -13.08 1.06 19.24
C GLU A 93 -13.89 2.36 19.34
N PHE A 94 -13.72 3.28 18.38
CA PHE A 94 -14.11 4.68 18.59
C PHE A 94 -15.21 5.19 17.66
N THR A 95 -15.68 4.38 16.71
CA THR A 95 -16.67 4.82 15.74
C THR A 95 -18.05 4.23 15.98
N SER A 96 -19.06 4.87 15.41
CA SER A 96 -20.45 4.41 15.43
C SER A 96 -20.76 3.36 14.34
N LEU A 97 -19.80 2.48 14.01
CA LEU A 97 -20.03 1.38 13.05
C LEU A 97 -21.08 0.39 13.57
N SER A 98 -21.74 -0.32 12.65
CA SER A 98 -22.57 -1.47 13.01
C SER A 98 -21.71 -2.65 13.42
N ASP A 99 -22.29 -3.58 14.19
CA ASP A 99 -21.62 -4.79 14.67
C ASP A 99 -21.00 -5.60 13.50
N GLU A 100 -21.76 -5.80 12.41
CA GLU A 100 -21.27 -6.49 11.21
C GLU A 100 -20.03 -5.80 10.61
N ALA A 101 -20.03 -4.47 10.57
CA ALA A 101 -18.89 -3.71 10.06
C ALA A 101 -17.70 -3.78 11.03
N GLN A 102 -17.93 -3.75 12.34
CA GLN A 102 -16.87 -3.96 13.33
C GLN A 102 -16.24 -5.35 13.19
N ASP A 103 -17.05 -6.40 13.07
CA ASP A 103 -16.58 -7.77 12.88
C ASP A 103 -15.74 -7.93 11.61
N ALA A 104 -16.16 -7.29 10.52
CA ALA A 104 -15.38 -7.25 9.29
C ALA A 104 -13.99 -6.61 9.51
N ARG A 105 -13.90 -5.53 10.30
CA ARG A 105 -12.63 -4.89 10.62
C ARG A 105 -11.75 -5.70 11.54
N VAL A 106 -12.34 -6.40 12.50
CA VAL A 106 -11.59 -7.32 13.37
C VAL A 106 -10.96 -8.43 12.54
N ARG A 107 -11.75 -9.07 11.65
CA ARG A 107 -11.23 -10.12 10.75
C ARG A 107 -10.06 -9.60 9.92
N GLU A 108 -10.23 -8.44 9.30
CA GLU A 108 -9.18 -7.83 8.49
C GLU A 108 -7.91 -7.49 9.28
N ALA A 109 -8.05 -6.92 10.48
CA ALA A 109 -6.91 -6.60 11.33
C ALA A 109 -6.11 -7.85 11.71
N VAL A 110 -6.79 -8.96 11.97
CA VAL A 110 -6.16 -10.26 12.24
C VAL A 110 -5.41 -10.78 11.02
N GLU A 111 -6.02 -10.74 9.83
CA GLU A 111 -5.37 -11.18 8.59
C GLU A 111 -4.15 -10.31 8.25
N LEU A 112 -4.25 -8.99 8.46
CA LEU A 112 -3.14 -8.07 8.24
C LEU A 112 -1.94 -8.37 9.15
N VAL A 113 -2.19 -8.64 10.44
CA VAL A 113 -1.12 -8.99 11.40
C VAL A 113 -0.47 -10.33 11.03
N ARG A 114 -1.25 -11.33 10.61
CA ARG A 114 -0.72 -12.61 10.14
C ARG A 114 0.18 -12.44 8.92
N ALA A 115 -0.31 -11.75 7.89
CA ALA A 115 0.45 -11.48 6.68
C ALA A 115 1.75 -10.72 6.97
N SER A 116 1.70 -9.74 7.88
CA SER A 116 2.89 -9.01 8.30
C SER A 116 3.91 -9.91 9.02
N ALA A 117 3.47 -10.79 9.93
CA ALA A 117 4.35 -11.72 10.62
C ALA A 117 5.08 -12.67 9.65
N ASP A 118 4.34 -13.24 8.69
CA ASP A 118 4.89 -14.12 7.66
C ASP A 118 5.96 -13.41 6.81
N SER A 119 5.74 -12.13 6.49
CA SER A 119 6.70 -11.33 5.72
C SER A 119 8.00 -11.05 6.48
N VAL A 120 7.93 -10.84 7.79
CA VAL A 120 9.11 -10.57 8.65
C VAL A 120 9.94 -11.84 8.83
N ASP A 121 9.29 -12.99 8.92
CA ASP A 121 9.98 -14.27 9.07
C ASP A 121 10.62 -14.73 7.74
N ALA A 122 10.03 -14.40 6.59
CA ALA A 122 10.64 -14.64 5.28
C ALA A 122 11.97 -13.87 5.08
N ASP A 123 12.04 -12.61 5.54
CA ASP A 123 13.25 -11.76 5.44
C ASP A 123 14.42 -12.27 6.29
N LYS A 124 14.14 -12.94 7.41
CA LYS A 124 15.19 -13.53 8.28
C LYS A 124 15.81 -14.81 7.74
N VAL A 125 15.16 -15.48 6.78
CA VAL A 125 15.57 -16.80 6.27
C VAL A 125 16.37 -16.68 4.95
N SER A 126 16.33 -15.53 4.29
CA SER A 126 17.11 -15.20 3.08
C SER A 126 18.48 -14.58 3.38
#